data_AF-A0A383CK61-F1
#
_entry.id   AF-A0A383CK61-F1
#
_cell.length_a   1.000
_cell.length_b   1.000
_cell.length_c   1.000
_cell.angle_alpha   90.00
_cell.angle_beta   90.00
_cell.angle_gamma   90.00
#
_symmetry.space_group_name_H-M   'P 1'
#
loop_
_entity.id
_entity.type
_entity.pdbx_description
1 polymer ?
#
loop_
_entity_poly.entity_id
_entity_poly.type
_entity_poly.pdbx_seq_one_letter_code
_entity_poly.pdbx_strand_id
1 'polypeptide(L)'
;MSNSIHIYGFHSVEAQLKSSPESIIKVFIQSGRNDNRITKITALLIDKKINFSKSEKNKLDHLAKGEAHQGIAAEVILPPLPDQKELIDFIKKLSNNPLVLMLDSIQDPRNLGACLR
;
A
#
# COMPACT_ATOMS: atom_id res chain seq x y z
N MET A 1 0.49 20.07 2.24
CA MET A 1 -0.54 19.05 1.92
C MET A 1 0.16 17.71 1.93
N SER A 2 -0.31 16.74 2.70
CA SER A 2 0.25 15.38 2.70
C SER A 2 0.04 14.80 1.30
N ASN A 3 1.10 14.36 0.62
CA ASN A 3 0.97 13.70 -0.68
C ASN A 3 0.31 12.33 -0.46
N SER A 4 -0.93 12.17 -0.93
CA SER A 4 -1.58 10.86 -1.05
C SER A 4 -1.27 10.23 -2.40
N ILE A 5 -1.23 8.90 -2.43
CA ILE A 5 -1.14 8.09 -3.65
C ILE A 5 -2.28 7.08 -3.68
N HIS A 6 -2.51 6.50 -4.86
CA HIS A 6 -3.43 5.38 -5.04
C HIS A 6 -2.64 4.10 -5.19
N ILE A 7 -2.92 3.12 -4.33
CA ILE A 7 -2.49 1.73 -4.47
C ILE A 7 -3.68 0.89 -4.93
N TYR A 8 -3.42 -0.20 -5.65
CA TYR A 8 -4.46 -1.03 -6.24
C TYR A 8 -4.08 -2.51 -6.26
N GLY A 9 -5.10 -3.35 -6.42
CA GLY A 9 -4.97 -4.79 -6.30
C GLY A 9 -4.99 -5.26 -4.84
N PHE A 10 -5.40 -6.51 -4.64
CA PHE A 10 -5.62 -7.03 -3.29
C PHE A 10 -4.34 -7.10 -2.46
N HIS A 11 -3.23 -7.55 -3.04
CA HIS A 11 -1.98 -7.70 -2.30
C HIS A 11 -1.48 -6.37 -1.73
N SER A 12 -1.51 -5.31 -2.54
CA SER A 12 -1.09 -3.97 -2.13
C SER A 12 -1.97 -3.43 -0.99
N VAL A 13 -3.30 -3.54 -1.14
CA VAL A 13 -4.24 -3.03 -0.13
C VAL A 13 -4.20 -3.86 1.15
N GLU A 14 -4.12 -5.19 1.05
CA GLU A 14 -3.98 -6.09 2.21
C GLU A 14 -2.64 -5.87 2.95
N ALA A 15 -1.54 -5.65 2.22
CA ALA A 15 -0.25 -5.34 2.81
C ALA A 15 -0.32 -4.03 3.62
N GLN A 16 -0.90 -2.97 3.03
CA GLN A 16 -1.06 -1.70 3.71
C GLN A 16 -1.95 -1.80 4.97
N LEU A 17 -3.06 -2.54 4.87
CA LEU A 17 -3.96 -2.79 6.02
C LEU A 17 -3.29 -3.51 7.18
N LYS A 18 -2.26 -4.32 6.90
CA LYS A 18 -1.48 -5.04 7.90
C LYS A 18 -0.35 -4.19 8.49
N SER A 19 0.38 -3.46 7.66
CA SER A 19 1.59 -2.74 8.09
C SER A 19 1.27 -1.39 8.73
N SER A 20 0.42 -0.59 8.10
CA SER A 20 0.16 0.81 8.49
C SER A 20 -1.27 1.20 8.08
N PRO A 21 -2.31 0.63 8.74
CA PRO A 21 -3.72 0.90 8.43
C PRO A 21 -4.10 2.37 8.59
N GLU A 22 -3.44 3.10 9.49
CA GLU A 22 -3.66 4.52 9.80
C GLU A 22 -3.31 5.46 8.63
N SER A 23 -2.50 5.00 7.68
CA SER A 23 -2.18 5.79 6.48
C SER A 23 -3.28 5.73 5.42
N ILE A 24 -4.23 4.80 5.53
CA ILE A 24 -5.29 4.61 4.55
C ILE A 24 -6.38 5.67 4.78
N ILE A 25 -6.58 6.54 3.79
CA ILE A 25 -7.64 7.54 3.81
C ILE A 25 -8.98 6.88 3.46
N LYS A 26 -8.99 6.10 2.37
CA LYS A 26 -10.21 5.50 1.84
C LYS A 26 -9.93 4.30 0.95
N VAL A 27 -10.75 3.27 1.05
CA VAL A 27 -10.75 2.12 0.14
C VAL A 27 -11.93 2.18 -0.85
N PHE A 28 -11.66 1.91 -2.12
CA PHE A 28 -12.63 1.83 -3.19
C PHE A 28 -12.82 0.38 -3.60
N ILE A 29 -14.05 -0.12 -3.56
CA ILE A 29 -14.40 -1.49 -3.91
C ILE A 29 -15.34 -1.49 -5.11
N GLN A 30 -15.13 -2.36 -6.09
CA GLN A 30 -15.98 -2.40 -7.27
C GLN A 30 -17.45 -2.69 -6.93
N SER A 31 -18.38 -1.90 -7.49
CA SER A 31 -19.81 -2.14 -7.44
C SER A 31 -20.17 -3.51 -8.04
N GLY A 32 -21.14 -4.21 -7.45
CA GLY A 32 -21.61 -5.52 -7.94
C GLY A 32 -20.68 -6.71 -7.68
N ARG A 33 -19.46 -6.48 -7.18
CA ARG A 33 -18.52 -7.55 -6.83
C ARG A 33 -18.71 -7.99 -5.37
N ASN A 34 -19.16 -9.24 -5.19
CA ASN A 34 -19.48 -9.86 -3.89
C ASN A 34 -18.87 -11.25 -3.74
N ASP A 35 -17.59 -11.40 -4.09
CA ASP A 35 -16.85 -12.65 -3.83
C ASP A 35 -16.29 -12.70 -2.41
N ASN A 36 -15.87 -13.91 -1.98
CA ASN A 36 -15.32 -14.16 -0.64
C ASN A 36 -14.15 -13.23 -0.28
N ARG A 37 -13.34 -12.82 -1.26
CA ARG A 37 -12.19 -11.94 -1.04
C ARG A 37 -12.65 -10.53 -0.69
N ILE A 38 -13.65 -10.02 -1.40
CA ILE A 38 -14.30 -8.74 -1.07
C ILE A 38 -14.98 -8.79 0.30
N THR A 39 -15.67 -9.89 0.64
CA THR A 39 -16.29 -10.04 1.97
C THR A 39 -15.27 -9.98 3.09
N LYS A 40 -14.16 -10.72 2.96
CA LYS A 40 -13.08 -10.73 3.95
C LYS A 40 -12.42 -9.36 4.15
N ILE A 41 -12.08 -8.67 3.06
CA ILE A 41 -11.45 -7.35 3.17
C ILE A 41 -12.43 -6.30 3.71
N THR A 42 -13.72 -6.40 3.37
CA THR A 42 -14.76 -5.50 3.90
C THR A 42 -14.92 -5.68 5.40
N ALA A 43 -14.93 -6.93 5.89
CA ALA A 43 -14.95 -7.22 7.33
C ALA A 43 -13.73 -6.63 8.05
N LEU A 44 -12.53 -6.75 7.46
CA LEU A 44 -11.30 -6.17 8.01
C LEU A 44 -11.33 -4.63 8.05
N LEU A 45 -11.90 -3.99 7.03
CA LEU A 45 -12.06 -2.54 6.97
C LEU A 45 -13.03 -2.04 8.04
N ILE A 46 -14.13 -2.76 8.25
CA ILE A 46 -15.11 -2.46 9.32
C ILE A 46 -14.45 -2.59 10.70
N ASP A 47 -13.76 -3.71 10.95
CA ASP A 47 -13.05 -3.97 12.21
C ASP A 47 -12.03 -2.86 12.54
N LYS A 48 -11.24 -2.46 11.53
CA LYS A 48 -10.25 -1.38 11.66
C LYS A 48 -10.84 0.03 11.59
N LYS A 49 -12.16 0.18 11.41
CA LYS A 49 -12.87 1.46 11.23
C LYS A 49 -12.30 2.32 10.09
N ILE A 50 -11.89 1.69 9.00
CA ILE A 50 -11.36 2.36 7.81
C ILE A 50 -12.50 2.65 6.84
N ASN A 51 -12.56 3.88 6.34
CA ASN A 51 -13.57 4.30 5.39
C ASN A 51 -13.44 3.56 4.06
N PHE A 52 -14.56 3.04 3.54
CA PHE A 52 -14.61 2.46 2.22
C PHE A 52 -15.91 2.82 1.49
N SER A 53 -15.88 2.77 0.16
CA SER A 53 -17.07 2.99 -0.67
C SER A 53 -17.09 2.07 -1.88
N LYS A 54 -18.29 1.72 -2.34
CA LYS A 54 -18.46 1.09 -3.66
C LYS A 54 -18.13 2.10 -4.77
N SER A 55 -17.60 1.63 -5.88
CA SER A 55 -17.17 2.46 -7.01
C SER A 55 -17.32 1.71 -8.32
N GLU A 56 -17.69 2.44 -9.37
CA GLU A 56 -17.77 1.89 -10.73
C GLU A 56 -16.41 1.45 -11.24
N LYS A 57 -16.40 0.43 -12.12
CA LYS A 57 -15.18 -0.12 -12.69
C LYS A 57 -14.31 0.97 -13.34
N ASN A 58 -14.91 1.85 -14.15
CA ASN A 58 -14.21 2.93 -14.83
C ASN A 58 -13.45 3.87 -13.87
N LYS A 59 -13.99 4.09 -12.66
CA LYS A 59 -13.29 4.88 -11.65
C LYS A 59 -12.06 4.15 -11.14
N LEU A 60 -12.16 2.85 -10.89
CA LEU A 60 -11.01 2.04 -10.49
C LEU A 60 -9.95 1.95 -11.59
N ASP A 61 -10.36 1.82 -12.85
CA ASP A 61 -9.45 1.84 -14.01
C ASP A 61 -8.66 3.17 -14.05
N HIS A 62 -9.33 4.30 -13.81
CA HIS A 62 -8.67 5.61 -13.73
C HIS A 62 -7.70 5.70 -12.53
N LEU A 63 -8.10 5.22 -11.35
CA LEU A 63 -7.23 5.22 -10.16
C LEU A 63 -5.99 4.34 -10.35
N ALA A 64 -6.14 3.23 -11.09
CA ALA A 64 -5.05 2.33 -11.41
C ALA A 64 -4.27 2.71 -12.67
N LYS A 65 -4.62 3.81 -13.33
CA LYS A 65 -3.98 4.27 -14.58
C LYS A 65 -3.95 3.17 -15.67
N GLY A 66 -5.01 2.37 -15.74
CA GLY A 66 -5.12 1.25 -16.70
C GLY A 66 -4.51 -0.07 -16.23
N GLU A 67 -3.84 -0.12 -15.07
CA GLU A 67 -3.28 -1.35 -14.51
C GLU A 67 -4.34 -2.23 -13.83
N ALA A 68 -4.00 -3.51 -13.62
CA ALA A 68 -4.92 -4.50 -13.07
C ALA A 68 -5.26 -4.24 -11.58
N HIS A 69 -6.39 -3.56 -11.33
CA HIS A 69 -6.86 -3.24 -9.98
C HIS A 69 -7.62 -4.37 -9.26
N GLN A 70 -8.06 -5.41 -9.98
CA GLN A 70 -8.77 -6.58 -9.41
C GLN A 70 -10.05 -6.25 -8.61
N GLY A 71 -10.65 -5.10 -8.88
CA GLY A 71 -11.85 -4.62 -8.20
C GLY A 71 -11.62 -3.90 -6.85
N ILE A 72 -10.37 -3.54 -6.53
CA ILE A 72 -10.05 -2.79 -5.30
C ILE A 72 -8.91 -1.78 -5.49
N ALA A 73 -9.05 -0.61 -4.87
CA ALA A 73 -7.98 0.39 -4.75
C ALA A 73 -8.06 1.08 -3.38
N ALA A 74 -6.98 1.70 -2.93
CA ALA A 74 -6.95 2.51 -1.72
C ALA A 74 -6.17 3.81 -1.95
N GLU A 75 -6.66 4.89 -1.38
CA GLU A 75 -5.93 6.14 -1.23
C GLU A 75 -5.16 6.10 0.09
N VAL A 76 -3.85 6.36 0.01
CA VAL A 76 -2.93 6.23 1.15
C VAL A 76 -2.02 7.45 1.26
N ILE A 77 -1.78 7.91 2.48
CA ILE A 77 -0.80 8.95 2.77
C ILE A 77 0.58 8.32 2.80
N LEU A 78 1.52 8.91 2.07
CA LEU A 78 2.91 8.47 2.13
C LEU A 78 3.55 8.92 3.45
N PRO A 79 4.26 8.05 4.17
CA PRO A 79 5.11 8.48 5.27
C PRO A 79 6.22 9.40 4.73
N PRO A 80 6.75 10.31 5.56
CA PRO A 80 7.96 11.04 5.18
C PRO A 80 9.09 10.04 4.87
N LEU A 81 9.82 10.31 3.78
CA LEU A 81 11.00 9.52 3.46
C LEU A 81 12.13 9.93 4.42
N PRO A 82 12.74 8.96 5.13
CA PRO A 82 13.83 9.27 6.03
C PRO A 82 15.07 9.69 5.25
N ASP A 83 15.83 10.62 5.81
CA ASP A 83 17.11 11.05 5.25
C ASP A 83 18.27 10.14 5.70
N GLN A 84 19.48 10.45 5.21
CA GLN A 84 20.68 9.69 5.56
C GLN A 84 20.97 9.70 7.07
N LYS A 85 20.74 10.83 7.75
CA LYS A 85 21.01 10.96 9.18
C LYS A 85 20.03 10.09 9.97
N GLU A 86 18.76 10.16 9.63
CA GLU A 86 17.71 9.33 10.25
C GLU A 86 17.99 7.83 10.07
N LEU A 87 18.46 7.41 8.88
CA LEU A 87 18.90 6.04 8.64
C LEU A 87 20.06 5.63 9.57
N ILE A 88 21.10 6.46 9.68
CA ILE A 88 22.26 6.17 10.53
C ILE A 88 21.84 6.10 12.01
N ASP A 89 21.00 7.03 12.44
CA ASP A 89 20.51 7.08 13.83
C ASP A 89 19.59 5.89 14.13
N PHE A 90 18.81 5.41 13.16
CA PHE A 90 18.01 4.19 13.28
C PHE A 90 18.91 2.96 13.45
N ILE A 91 19.92 2.79 12.59
CA ILE A 91 20.85 1.65 12.65
C ILE A 91 21.59 1.61 14.00
N LYS A 92 22.08 2.76 14.49
CA LYS A 92 22.79 2.85 15.78
C LYS A 92 21.94 2.42 16.98
N LYS A 93 20.61 2.51 16.88
CA LYS A 93 19.67 2.12 17.96
C LYS A 93 19.33 0.63 17.94
N LEU A 94 19.67 -0.10 16.88
CA LEU A 94 19.40 -1.52 16.81
C LEU A 94 20.34 -2.26 17.77
N SER A 95 19.77 -3.05 18.69
CA SER A 95 20.50 -3.82 19.69
C SER A 95 21.24 -5.02 19.11
N ASN A 96 20.90 -5.44 17.90
CA ASN A 96 21.43 -6.61 17.20
C ASN A 96 22.23 -6.18 15.97
N ASN A 97 23.14 -7.06 15.50
CA ASN A 97 23.92 -6.84 14.28
C ASN A 97 22.99 -6.65 13.06
N PRO A 98 22.84 -5.43 12.52
CA PRO A 98 21.84 -5.14 11.49
C PRO A 98 22.28 -5.69 10.13
N LEU A 99 21.37 -6.34 9.42
CA LEU A 99 21.58 -6.71 8.02
C LEU A 99 21.16 -5.53 7.13
N VAL A 100 22.11 -5.01 6.35
CA VAL A 100 21.87 -3.89 5.43
C VAL A 100 22.08 -4.36 3.99
N LEU A 101 21.07 -4.16 3.14
CA LEU A 101 21.15 -4.35 1.69
C LEU A 101 21.36 -2.99 1.02
N MET A 102 22.47 -2.83 0.29
CA MET A 102 22.71 -1.65 -0.55
C MET A 102 22.46 -2.00 -2.01
N LEU A 103 21.62 -1.20 -2.66
CA LEU A 103 21.31 -1.34 -4.08
C LEU A 103 21.95 -0.17 -4.83
N ASP A 104 23.02 -0.44 -5.58
CA ASP A 104 23.65 0.56 -6.44
C ASP A 104 23.00 0.53 -7.84
N SER A 105 22.53 1.68 -8.29
CA SER A 105 22.11 1.92 -9.66
C SER A 105 20.99 1.01 -10.20
N ILE A 106 20.05 0.57 -9.35
CA ILE A 106 18.82 -0.12 -9.79
C ILE A 106 17.87 0.88 -10.47
N GLN A 107 17.52 0.60 -11.73
CA GLN A 107 16.65 1.47 -12.55
C GLN A 107 15.29 0.85 -12.90
N ASP A 108 15.19 -0.49 -13.04
CA ASP A 108 13.92 -1.17 -13.28
C ASP A 108 13.17 -1.37 -11.95
N PRO A 109 11.96 -0.80 -11.76
CA PRO A 109 11.14 -1.01 -10.56
C PRO A 109 10.86 -2.48 -10.25
N ARG A 110 10.85 -3.36 -11.26
CA ARG A 110 10.66 -4.80 -11.08
C ARG A 110 11.86 -5.44 -10.39
N ASN A 111 13.08 -5.00 -10.69
CA ASN A 111 14.29 -5.50 -10.03
C ASN A 111 14.32 -5.03 -8.58
N LEU A 112 13.99 -3.76 -8.33
CA LEU A 112 13.83 -3.26 -6.96
C LEU A 112 12.81 -4.09 -6.17
N GLY A 113 11.64 -4.34 -6.76
CA GLY A 113 10.61 -5.18 -6.15
C GLY A 113 11.04 -6.63 -5.92
N ALA A 114 11.91 -7.18 -6.77
CA ALA A 114 12.46 -8.52 -6.56
C ALA A 114 13.46 -8.57 -5.38
N CYS A 115 14.28 -7.53 -5.20
CA CYS A 115 15.20 -7.45 -4.07
C CYS A 115 14.50 -7.26 -2.71
N LEU A 116 13.31 -6.65 -2.70
CA LEU A 116 12.54 -6.40 -1.47
C LEU A 116 11.63 -7.56 -1.03
N ARG A 117 11.46 -8.58 -1.87
CA ARG A 117 10.65 -9.78 -1.57
C ARG A 117 11.49 -10.87 -0.93
#